data_AF-A0A3Q9IMH8-F1
#
_entry.id   AF-A0A3Q9IMH8-F1
#
_cell.length_a   1.000
_cell.length_b   1.000
_cell.length_c   1.000
_cell.angle_alpha   90.00
_cell.angle_beta   90.00
_cell.angle_gamma   90.00
#
_symmetry.space_group_name_H-M   'P 1'
#
loop_
_entity.id
_entity.type
_entity.pdbx_description
1 polymer ?
#
loop_
_entity_poly.entity_id
_entity_poly.type
_entity_poly.pdbx_seq_one_letter_code
_entity_poly.pdbx_strand_id
1 'polypeptide(L)'
;MNKTMTKEEYLTSMRDLEEIIAGYREQERQLKEQYINENKQFEVNEKVKITTPAFRRVIPDEEGRKYIKEEARYGFVEDYEVDNQGNIKYILSRMNATGKKSYHRTYYSGLDILEKVEE
;
A
#
# COMPACT_ATOMS: atom_id res chain seq x y z
N MET A 1 2.68 -49.59 14.96
CA MET A 1 2.90 -49.75 13.51
C MET A 1 2.96 -48.36 12.90
N ASN A 2 4.13 -47.92 12.42
CA ASN A 2 4.24 -46.68 11.66
C ASN A 2 3.75 -46.97 10.25
N LYS A 3 2.54 -46.50 9.91
CA LYS A 3 2.00 -46.62 8.57
C LYS A 3 2.86 -45.73 7.67
N THR A 4 3.71 -46.32 6.85
CA THR A 4 4.54 -45.59 5.89
C THR A 4 3.63 -45.15 4.74
N MET A 5 3.46 -43.84 4.58
CA MET A 5 2.64 -43.30 3.50
C MET A 5 3.26 -43.67 2.15
N THR A 6 2.43 -44.16 1.23
CA THR A 6 2.88 -44.50 -0.11
C THR A 6 3.13 -43.23 -0.93
N LYS A 7 3.94 -43.33 -1.98
CA LYS A 7 4.26 -42.20 -2.86
C LYS A 7 3.00 -41.60 -3.52
N GLU A 8 2.02 -42.44 -3.84
CA GLU A 8 0.76 -42.02 -4.45
C GLU A 8 -0.13 -41.26 -3.47
N GLU A 9 -0.25 -41.73 -2.23
CA GLU A 9 -0.95 -41.02 -1.15
C GLU A 9 -0.30 -39.65 -0.87
N TYR A 10 1.03 -39.56 -0.89
CA TYR A 10 1.75 -38.28 -0.75
C TYR A 10 1.41 -37.29 -1.85
N LEU A 11 1.44 -37.73 -3.12
CA LEU A 11 1.16 -36.87 -4.27
C LEU A 11 -0.30 -36.39 -4.30
N THR A 12 -1.26 -37.26 -3.94
CA THR A 12 -2.66 -36.86 -3.81
C THR A 12 -2.84 -35.84 -2.70
N SER A 13 -2.27 -36.10 -1.52
CA SER A 13 -2.32 -35.15 -0.39
C SER A 13 -1.70 -33.80 -0.73
N MET A 14 -0.62 -33.76 -1.54
CA MET A 14 -0.05 -32.50 -2.01
C MET A 14 -1.02 -31.71 -2.89
N ARG A 15 -1.69 -32.36 -3.84
CA ARG A 15 -2.67 -31.69 -4.72
C ARG A 15 -3.86 -31.15 -3.93
N ASP A 16 -4.37 -31.94 -2.98
CA ASP A 16 -5.46 -31.51 -2.12
C ASP A 16 -5.08 -30.25 -1.32
N LEU A 17 -3.84 -30.21 -0.80
CA LEU A 17 -3.32 -29.02 -0.11
C LEU A 17 -3.15 -27.82 -1.05
N GLU A 18 -2.67 -28.02 -2.28
CA GLU A 18 -2.56 -26.95 -3.27
C GLU A 18 -3.92 -26.33 -3.61
N GLU A 19 -4.96 -27.16 -3.76
CA GLU A 19 -6.33 -26.70 -4.00
C GLU A 19 -6.88 -25.90 -2.81
N ILE A 20 -6.66 -26.38 -1.58
CA ILE A 20 -7.03 -25.67 -0.36
C ILE A 20 -6.32 -24.31 -0.28
N ILE A 21 -5.01 -24.25 -0.57
CA ILE A 21 -4.23 -23.01 -0.57
C ILE A 21 -4.76 -22.04 -1.63
N ALA A 22 -5.11 -22.53 -2.82
CA ALA A 22 -5.69 -21.70 -3.87
C ALA A 22 -7.04 -21.10 -3.44
N GLY A 23 -7.90 -21.92 -2.80
CA GLY A 23 -9.17 -21.46 -2.24
C GLY A 23 -8.99 -20.35 -1.20
N TYR A 24 -8.06 -20.52 -0.26
CA TYR A 24 -7.78 -19.49 0.76
C TYR A 24 -7.22 -18.19 0.16
N ARG A 25 -6.35 -18.28 -0.85
CA ARG A 25 -5.82 -17.09 -1.54
C ARG A 25 -6.92 -16.29 -2.26
N GLU A 26 -7.87 -16.99 -2.87
CA GLU A 26 -9.01 -16.34 -3.53
C GLU A 26 -9.93 -15.67 -2.49
N GLN A 27 -10.22 -16.36 -1.38
CA GLN A 27 -10.97 -15.76 -0.27
C GLN A 27 -10.26 -14.52 0.30
N GLU A 28 -8.95 -14.59 0.51
CA GLU A 28 -8.15 -13.47 0.99
C GLU A 28 -8.24 -12.27 0.04
N ARG A 29 -8.15 -12.50 -1.28
CA ARG A 29 -8.29 -11.45 -2.29
C ARG A 29 -9.66 -10.78 -2.23
N GLN A 30 -10.74 -11.55 -2.19
CA GLN A 30 -12.10 -11.03 -2.14
C GLN A 30 -12.35 -10.20 -0.88
N LEU A 31 -11.88 -10.68 0.28
CA LEU A 31 -12.00 -9.96 1.54
C LEU A 31 -11.21 -8.65 1.53
N LYS A 32 -10.00 -8.66 0.95
CA LYS A 32 -9.18 -7.44 0.79
C LYS A 32 -9.86 -6.43 -0.12
N GLU A 33 -10.37 -6.85 -1.26
CA GLU A 33 -11.11 -5.98 -2.19
C GLU A 33 -12.35 -5.39 -1.54
N GLN A 34 -13.13 -6.19 -0.81
CA GLN A 34 -14.29 -5.72 -0.07
C GLN A 34 -13.90 -4.68 0.99
N TYR A 35 -12.90 -4.99 1.81
CA TYR A 35 -12.41 -4.08 2.85
C TYR A 35 -11.95 -2.74 2.28
N ILE A 36 -11.18 -2.76 1.18
CA ILE A 36 -10.74 -1.54 0.50
C ILE A 36 -11.95 -0.76 -0.01
N ASN A 37 -12.90 -1.41 -0.67
CA ASN A 37 -14.06 -0.73 -1.25
C ASN A 37 -14.93 -0.05 -0.19
N GLU A 38 -15.06 -0.65 0.99
CA GLU A 38 -15.85 -0.10 2.10
C GLU A 38 -15.14 1.02 2.87
N ASN A 39 -13.79 1.01 2.91
CA ASN A 39 -13.01 1.89 3.81
C ASN A 39 -12.07 2.88 3.10
N LYS A 40 -11.94 2.80 1.77
CA LYS A 40 -11.12 3.76 1.02
C LYS A 40 -11.64 5.19 1.19
N GLN A 41 -10.71 6.12 1.33
CA GLN A 41 -10.96 7.55 1.41
C GLN A 41 -10.83 8.22 0.04
N PHE A 42 -10.05 7.61 -0.86
CA PHE A 42 -9.77 8.13 -2.19
C PHE A 42 -10.04 7.08 -3.26
N GLU A 43 -10.64 7.52 -4.37
CA GLU A 43 -10.90 6.69 -5.53
C GLU A 43 -9.71 6.66 -6.50
N VAL A 44 -9.64 5.63 -7.34
CA VAL A 44 -8.62 5.52 -8.38
C VAL A 44 -8.73 6.72 -9.33
N ASN A 45 -7.59 7.28 -9.71
CA ASN A 45 -7.40 8.50 -10.49
C ASN A 45 -7.77 9.81 -9.78
N GLU A 46 -8.18 9.78 -8.51
CA GLU A 46 -8.34 11.03 -7.76
C GLU A 46 -7.00 11.72 -7.53
N LYS A 47 -7.03 13.04 -7.65
CA LYS A 47 -5.91 13.90 -7.33
C LYS A 47 -5.85 14.14 -5.83
N VAL A 48 -4.71 13.81 -5.24
CA VAL A 48 -4.45 13.97 -3.81
C VAL A 48 -3.28 14.94 -3.58
N LYS A 49 -3.41 15.77 -2.57
CA LYS A 49 -2.35 16.61 -2.04
C LYS A 49 -1.69 15.86 -0.89
N ILE A 50 -0.37 15.75 -0.95
CA ILE A 50 0.49 15.15 0.05
C ILE A 50 1.18 16.29 0.77
N THR A 51 0.82 16.52 2.03
CA THR A 51 1.43 17.57 2.86
C THR A 51 2.35 16.91 3.87
N THR A 52 3.65 17.15 3.74
CA THR A 52 4.64 16.78 4.76
C THR A 52 4.70 17.93 5.76
N PRO A 53 4.18 17.78 7.00
CA PRO A 53 4.13 18.85 7.97
C PRO A 53 5.54 19.33 8.35
N ALA A 54 5.67 20.57 8.81
CA ALA A 54 6.96 21.06 9.27
C ALA A 54 7.40 20.36 10.57
N PHE A 55 8.63 19.86 10.62
CA PHE A 55 9.19 19.24 11.83
C PHE A 55 10.66 19.54 12.04
N ARG A 56 11.12 19.42 13.29
CA ARG A 56 12.54 19.56 13.66
C ARG A 56 13.20 18.19 13.65
N ARG A 57 14.25 18.03 12.85
CA ARG A 57 15.06 16.80 12.80
C ARG A 57 16.43 17.06 13.40
N VAL A 58 16.90 16.14 14.23
CA VAL A 58 18.31 16.07 14.63
C VAL A 58 19.05 15.36 13.51
N ILE A 59 20.05 16.01 12.91
CA ILE A 59 20.93 15.40 11.92
C ILE A 59 22.22 15.03 12.66
N PRO A 60 22.60 13.74 12.72
CA PRO A 60 23.76 13.30 13.50
C PRO A 60 25.07 14.02 13.15
N ASP A 61 25.22 14.45 11.89
CA ASP A 61 26.44 15.05 11.36
C ASP A 61 26.51 16.59 11.46
N GLU A 62 25.44 17.25 11.93
CA GLU A 62 25.42 18.71 12.16
C GLU A 62 25.14 18.97 13.66
N GLU A 63 25.86 19.90 14.31
CA GLU A 63 25.66 20.29 15.72
C GLU A 63 24.36 21.10 15.95
N GLY A 64 23.23 20.68 15.36
CA GLY A 64 21.99 21.43 15.43
C GLY A 64 20.73 20.65 15.04
N ARG A 65 19.60 21.11 15.57
CA ARG A 65 18.27 20.72 15.09
C ARG A 65 17.99 21.49 13.81
N LYS A 66 17.92 20.81 12.66
CA LYS A 66 17.53 21.43 11.40
C LYS A 66 16.00 21.49 11.32
N TYR A 67 15.49 22.68 11.01
CA TYR A 67 14.08 22.87 10.75
C TYR A 67 13.77 22.48 9.31
N ILE A 68 12.91 21.48 9.13
CA ILE A 68 12.38 21.11 7.82
C ILE A 68 11.06 21.85 7.65
N LYS A 69 10.98 22.66 6.58
CA LYS A 69 9.77 23.40 6.23
C LYS A 69 8.70 22.42 5.75
N GLU A 70 7.45 22.84 5.86
CA GLU A 70 6.34 22.12 5.24
C GLU A 70 6.55 22.03 3.73
N GLU A 71 6.31 20.84 3.18
CA GLU A 71 6.39 20.59 1.73
C GLU A 71 5.06 19.99 1.26
N ALA A 72 4.49 20.59 0.20
CA ALA A 72 3.29 20.08 -0.44
C ALA A 72 3.64 19.50 -1.81
N ARG A 73 3.19 18.27 -2.06
CA ARG A 73 3.33 17.55 -3.32
C ARG A 73 1.96 17.07 -3.78
N TYR A 74 1.84 16.75 -5.05
CA TYR A 74 0.58 16.26 -5.62
C TYR A 74 0.81 14.93 -6.34
N GLY A 75 -0.18 14.06 -6.23
CA GLY A 75 -0.20 12.79 -6.94
C GLY A 75 -1.59 12.35 -7.30
N PHE A 76 -1.67 11.25 -8.04
CA PHE A 76 -2.93 10.60 -8.38
C PHE A 76 -2.92 9.16 -7.88
N VAL A 77 -4.05 8.72 -7.32
CA VAL A 77 -4.23 7.34 -6.86
C VAL A 77 -4.20 6.40 -8.06
N GLU A 78 -3.32 5.41 -8.04
CA GLU A 78 -3.25 4.35 -9.05
C GLU A 78 -3.88 3.06 -8.58
N ASP A 79 -3.63 2.70 -7.31
CA ASP A 79 -4.00 1.41 -6.75
C ASP A 79 -3.94 1.47 -5.21
N TYR A 80 -4.25 0.36 -4.56
CA TYR A 80 -4.34 0.22 -3.11
C TYR A 80 -3.49 -0.94 -2.61
N GLU A 81 -3.04 -0.84 -1.37
CA GLU A 81 -2.37 -1.93 -0.66
C GLU A 81 -2.87 -1.95 0.78
N VAL A 82 -3.15 -3.12 1.33
CA VAL A 82 -3.46 -3.27 2.75
C VAL A 82 -2.22 -3.79 3.45
N ASP A 83 -1.69 -3.03 4.41
CA ASP A 83 -0.53 -3.46 5.17
C ASP A 83 -0.89 -4.52 6.23
N ASN A 84 0.13 -5.10 6.86
CA ASN A 84 -0.05 -6.13 7.89
C ASN A 84 -0.78 -5.64 9.15
N GLN A 85 -0.97 -4.33 9.30
CA GLN A 85 -1.71 -3.71 10.40
C GLN A 85 -3.16 -3.39 10.01
N GLY A 86 -3.54 -3.65 8.75
CA GLY A 86 -4.87 -3.37 8.21
C GLY A 86 -5.05 -1.95 7.67
N ASN A 87 -4.00 -1.14 7.60
CA ASN A 87 -4.12 0.21 7.03
C ASN A 87 -4.13 0.15 5.50
N ILE A 88 -5.04 0.91 4.89
CA ILE A 88 -5.07 1.10 3.44
C ILE A 88 -4.00 2.13 3.07
N LYS A 89 -3.00 1.68 2.31
CA LYS A 89 -2.02 2.51 1.61
C LYS A 89 -2.46 2.74 0.18
N TYR A 90 -2.20 3.94 -0.31
CA TYR A 90 -2.49 4.35 -1.67
C TYR A 90 -1.20 4.31 -2.47
N ILE A 91 -1.23 3.64 -3.62
CA ILE A 91 -0.13 3.71 -4.58
C ILE A 91 -0.35 4.98 -5.39
N LEU A 92 0.56 5.94 -5.25
CA LEU A 92 0.43 7.25 -5.86
C LEU A 92 1.40 7.43 -7.03
N SER A 93 0.88 7.96 -8.13
CA SER A 93 1.67 8.50 -9.23
C SER A 93 1.96 9.97 -9.00
N ARG A 94 3.13 10.44 -9.40
CA ARG A 94 3.54 11.84 -9.25
C ARG A 94 2.78 12.72 -10.24
N MET A 95 2.41 13.93 -9.84
CA MET A 95 1.97 14.97 -10.77
C MET A 95 3.18 15.61 -11.48
N ASN A 96 3.11 15.73 -12.81
CA ASN A 96 4.14 16.41 -13.59
C ASN A 96 3.98 17.96 -13.52
N ALA A 97 4.91 18.69 -14.13
CA ALA A 97 4.87 20.16 -14.14
C ALA A 97 3.64 20.75 -14.88
N THR A 98 2.98 19.97 -15.75
CA THR A 98 1.78 20.40 -16.47
C THR A 98 0.49 20.04 -15.72
N GLY A 99 0.58 19.51 -14.50
CA GLY A 99 -0.57 19.13 -13.69
C GLY A 99 -1.18 17.76 -14.02
N LYS A 100 -0.58 17.00 -14.95
CA LYS A 100 -1.06 15.67 -15.37
C LYS A 100 -0.34 14.56 -14.63
N LYS A 101 -0.93 13.37 -14.66
CA LYS A 101 -0.36 12.12 -14.15
C LYS A 101 0.98 11.80 -14.83
N SER A 102 2.03 11.60 -14.05
CA SER A 102 3.34 11.12 -14.51
C SER A 102 3.40 9.60 -14.45
N TYR A 103 4.30 9.01 -15.23
CA TYR A 103 4.65 7.59 -15.11
C TYR A 103 5.41 7.27 -13.82
N HIS A 104 6.08 8.26 -13.21
CA HIS A 104 6.86 8.06 -12.01
C HIS A 104 5.97 8.02 -10.77
N ARG A 105 6.23 7.08 -9.86
CA ARG A 105 5.55 7.01 -8.56
C ARG A 105 6.00 8.13 -7.63
N THR A 106 5.12 8.47 -6.69
CA THR A 106 5.46 9.27 -5.52
C THR A 106 5.13 8.48 -4.27
N TYR A 107 5.90 8.72 -3.22
CA TYR A 107 5.76 8.04 -1.95
C TYR A 107 5.41 9.05 -0.87
N TYR A 108 4.68 8.57 0.12
CA TYR A 108 4.38 9.27 1.34
C TYR A 108 4.67 8.35 2.52
N SER A 109 4.85 8.94 3.68
CA SER A 109 5.14 8.31 4.96
C SER A 109 3.95 8.45 5.90
N GLY A 110 3.96 7.73 7.02
CA GLY A 110 2.93 7.90 8.05
C GLY A 110 2.89 9.28 8.72
N LEU A 111 3.85 10.16 8.43
CA LEU A 111 3.84 11.56 8.87
C LEU A 111 3.13 12.48 7.88
N ASP A 112 2.94 12.04 6.65
CA ASP A 112 2.33 12.84 5.59
C ASP A 112 0.81 12.80 5.70
N ILE A 113 0.19 13.94 5.43
CA ILE A 113 -1.27 14.09 5.41
C ILE A 113 -1.72 14.05 3.95
N LEU A 114 -2.67 13.16 3.65
CA LEU A 114 -3.32 13.08 2.34
C LEU A 114 -4.65 13.82 2.37
N GLU A 115 -4.82 14.75 1.45
CA GLU A 115 -6.06 15.52 1.29
C GLU A 115 -6.58 15.37 -0.15
N LYS A 116 -7.89 15.21 -0.30
CA LYS A 116 -8.51 15.25 -1.63
C LYS A 116 -8.42 16.67 -2.19
N VAL A 117 -8.04 16.79 -3.45
CA VAL A 117 -8.07 18.08 -4.16
C VAL A 117 -9.39 18.16 -4.89
N GLU A 118 -10.25 19.09 -4.49
CA GLU A 118 -11.43 19.47 -5.28
C GLU A 118 -10.97 20.27 -6.50
N GLU A 119 -11.44 19.89 -7.70
CA GLU A 119 -11.22 20.61 -8.96
C GLU A 119 -12.22 21.74 -9.16
#